data_AF-A0A0Q5KMM8-F1
#
_entry.id   AF-A0A0Q5KMM8-F1
#
_cell.length_a   1.000
_cell.length_b   1.000
_cell.length_c   1.000
_cell.angle_alpha   90.00
_cell.angle_beta   90.00
_cell.angle_gamma   90.00
#
_symmetry.space_group_name_H-M   'P 1'
#
loop_
_entity.id
_entity.type
_entity.pdbx_description
1 polymer ?
#
loop_
_entity_poly.entity_id
_entity_poly.type
_entity_poly.pdbx_seq_one_letter_code
_entity_poly.pdbx_strand_id
1 'polypeptide(L)'
;MARYGEYAASGLLYPQPEGSPLLEFASAGRVLYLFDRCGPYAAPPGPARVVVNGLLDLPETEVLGGDTPPTRETLNLVGISAAEGCGQIEQVLGRSWVVRARLPLVLSAYSPLPPAQVGDWVRFRTLPPLHGFILTG
;
A
#
# COMPACT_ATOMS: atom_id res chain seq x y z
N MET A 1 -4.58 4.61 -14.28
CA MET A 1 -3.46 3.77 -13.81
C MET A 1 -2.08 4.40 -13.96
N ALA A 2 -1.85 5.29 -14.92
CA ALA A 2 -0.53 5.89 -15.16
C ALA A 2 0.12 6.57 -13.93
N ARG A 3 -0.66 7.20 -13.05
CA ARG A 3 -0.12 8.04 -11.94
C ARG A 3 0.71 7.28 -10.90
N TYR A 4 0.34 6.04 -10.57
CA TYR A 4 1.02 5.26 -9.52
C TYR A 4 1.61 3.95 -10.03
N GLY A 5 1.55 3.70 -11.35
CA GLY A 5 1.95 2.40 -11.92
C GLY A 5 3.42 2.05 -11.71
N GLU A 6 4.31 3.04 -11.67
CA GLU A 6 5.72 2.80 -11.35
C GLU A 6 5.93 2.22 -9.94
N TYR A 7 5.02 2.55 -9.00
CA TYR A 7 5.04 2.09 -7.61
C TYR A 7 4.22 0.82 -7.37
N ALA A 8 3.85 0.08 -8.42
CA ALA A 8 3.19 -1.20 -8.25
C ALA A 8 4.14 -2.24 -7.65
N ALA A 9 3.73 -2.86 -6.55
CA ALA A 9 4.40 -3.98 -5.92
C ALA A 9 4.33 -5.22 -6.83
N SER A 10 5.42 -5.97 -6.92
CA SER A 10 5.45 -7.25 -7.63
C SER A 10 5.15 -8.39 -6.66
N GLY A 11 4.40 -9.38 -7.10
CA GLY A 11 4.02 -10.52 -6.27
C GLY A 11 3.21 -11.56 -7.03
N LEU A 12 2.52 -12.42 -6.29
CA LEU A 12 1.70 -13.50 -6.80
C LEU A 12 0.24 -13.28 -6.36
N LEU A 13 -0.69 -13.24 -7.31
CA LEU A 13 -2.12 -13.33 -7.01
C LEU A 13 -2.50 -14.80 -6.88
N TYR A 14 -3.12 -15.16 -5.75
CA TYR A 14 -3.67 -16.49 -5.56
C TYR A 14 -5.01 -16.66 -6.30
N PRO A 15 -5.40 -17.92 -6.58
CA PRO A 15 -6.72 -18.21 -7.13
C PRO A 15 -7.83 -17.67 -6.23
N GLN A 16 -8.85 -17.09 -6.86
CA GLN A 16 -10.04 -16.57 -6.19
C GLN A 16 -11.30 -17.06 -6.91
N PRO A 17 -12.45 -17.15 -6.23
CA PRO A 17 -13.73 -17.39 -6.89
C PRO A 17 -13.98 -16.35 -7.98
N GLU A 18 -14.59 -16.78 -9.08
CA GLU A 18 -14.97 -15.89 -10.18
C GLU A 18 -15.87 -14.75 -9.67
N GLY A 19 -15.56 -13.51 -10.06
CA GLY A 19 -16.31 -12.32 -9.65
C GLY A 19 -16.04 -11.84 -8.22
N SER A 20 -15.12 -12.48 -7.48
CA SER A 20 -14.71 -12.02 -6.15
C SER A 20 -13.98 -10.66 -6.23
N PRO A 21 -14.41 -9.63 -5.49
CA PRO A 21 -13.67 -8.37 -5.38
C PRO A 21 -12.50 -8.47 -4.39
N LEU A 22 -12.30 -9.61 -3.72
CA LEU A 22 -11.18 -9.83 -2.83
C LEU A 22 -10.03 -10.49 -3.58
N LEU A 23 -8.88 -9.82 -3.61
CA LEU A 23 -7.60 -10.34 -4.08
C LEU A 23 -6.76 -10.82 -2.90
N GLU A 24 -6.17 -12.00 -3.05
CA GLU A 24 -5.11 -12.49 -2.18
C GLU A 24 -3.76 -12.31 -2.87
N PHE A 25 -2.99 -11.32 -2.42
CA PHE A 25 -1.74 -10.91 -3.07
C PHE A 25 -0.53 -11.18 -2.19
N ALA A 26 0.29 -12.17 -2.57
CA ALA A 26 1.52 -12.51 -1.88
C ALA A 26 2.69 -11.65 -2.37
N SER A 27 3.25 -10.82 -1.49
CA SER A 27 4.42 -9.97 -1.78
C SER A 27 5.23 -9.69 -0.51
N ALA A 28 6.55 -9.50 -0.65
CA ALA A 28 7.49 -9.23 0.45
C ALA A 28 7.36 -10.20 1.67
N GLY A 29 7.06 -11.47 1.40
CA GLY A 29 6.88 -12.52 2.42
C GLY A 29 5.59 -12.41 3.23
N ARG A 30 4.56 -11.75 2.71
CA ARG A 30 3.24 -11.54 3.32
C ARG A 30 2.13 -11.78 2.30
N VAL A 31 0.92 -12.09 2.77
CA VAL A 31 -0.29 -12.20 1.94
C VAL A 31 -1.22 -11.05 2.29
N LEU A 32 -1.39 -10.10 1.38
CA LEU A 32 -2.27 -8.96 1.54
C LEU A 32 -3.67 -9.30 1.00
N TYR A 33 -4.68 -8.98 1.79
CA TYR A 33 -6.09 -9.03 1.38
C TYR A 33 -6.50 -7.68 0.83
N LEU A 34 -6.66 -7.58 -0.48
CA LEU A 34 -6.90 -6.31 -1.18
C LEU A 34 -8.28 -6.32 -1.83
N PHE A 35 -9.00 -5.21 -1.72
CA PHE A 35 -10.23 -5.02 -2.46
C PHE A 35 -9.92 -4.51 -3.88
N ASP A 36 -10.25 -5.32 -4.89
CA ASP A 36 -10.01 -5.03 -6.30
C ASP A 36 -10.80 -3.79 -6.73
N ARG A 37 -10.11 -2.85 -7.40
CA ARG A 37 -10.70 -1.63 -7.96
C ARG A 37 -10.58 -1.54 -9.48
N CYS A 38 -10.19 -2.64 -10.14
CA CYS A 38 -9.97 -2.68 -11.58
C CYS A 38 -11.22 -3.06 -12.38
N GLY A 39 -12.10 -3.93 -11.85
CA GLY A 39 -13.24 -4.45 -12.60
C GLY A 39 -12.83 -5.22 -13.88
N PRO A 40 -13.63 -6.17 -14.38
CA PRO A 40 -14.83 -6.78 -13.81
C PRO A 40 -14.49 -7.87 -12.76
N TYR A 41 -13.39 -7.71 -12.01
CA TYR A 41 -12.92 -8.68 -11.00
C TYR A 41 -12.53 -10.04 -11.61
N ALA A 42 -11.88 -9.98 -12.77
CA ALA A 42 -11.42 -11.13 -13.55
C ALA A 42 -9.89 -11.22 -13.57
N ALA A 43 -9.24 -10.79 -12.49
CA ALA A 43 -7.79 -10.85 -12.35
C ALA A 43 -7.30 -12.30 -12.47
N PRO A 44 -6.42 -12.63 -13.43
CA PRO A 44 -5.90 -13.98 -13.53
C PRO A 44 -4.97 -14.27 -12.35
N PRO A 45 -5.02 -15.48 -11.76
CA PRO A 45 -4.03 -15.89 -10.77
C PRO A 45 -2.64 -15.99 -11.41
N GLY A 46 -1.60 -15.77 -10.62
CA GLY A 46 -0.21 -15.81 -11.09
C GLY A 46 0.57 -14.52 -10.81
N PRO A 47 1.79 -14.40 -11.36
CA PRO A 47 2.62 -13.23 -11.19
C PRO A 47 1.88 -11.96 -11.60
N ALA A 48 1.89 -10.95 -10.73
CA ALA A 48 1.15 -9.71 -10.93
C ALA A 48 1.93 -8.50 -10.41
N ARG A 49 1.61 -7.33 -10.97
CA ARG A 49 2.00 -6.03 -10.43
C ARG A 49 0.76 -5.32 -9.91
N VAL A 50 0.75 -4.99 -8.63
CA VAL A 50 -0.41 -4.41 -7.95
C VAL A 50 -0.01 -3.13 -7.24
N VAL A 51 -0.69 -2.02 -7.55
CA VAL A 51 -0.63 -0.83 -6.71
C VAL A 51 -1.46 -1.13 -5.47
N VAL A 52 -0.80 -1.20 -4.32
CA VAL A 52 -1.43 -1.39 -3.01
C VAL A 52 -1.72 -0.03 -2.42
N ASN A 53 -2.99 0.29 -2.23
CA ASN A 53 -3.44 1.57 -1.68
C ASN A 53 -4.11 1.39 -0.32
N GLY A 54 -3.70 2.18 0.65
CA GLY A 54 -4.30 2.21 1.99
C GLY A 54 -4.76 3.60 2.37
N LEU A 55 -5.89 3.69 3.07
CA LEU A 55 -6.33 4.92 3.70
C LEU A 55 -5.65 5.05 5.08
N LEU A 56 -4.93 6.13 5.32
CA LEU A 56 -4.25 6.37 6.59
C LEU A 56 -5.24 6.63 7.72
N ASP A 57 -4.95 6.02 8.86
CA ASP A 57 -5.48 6.41 10.17
C ASP A 57 -4.58 7.53 10.71
N LEU A 58 -4.98 8.78 10.47
CA LEU A 58 -4.12 9.95 10.74
C LEU A 58 -3.72 10.11 12.22
N PRO A 59 -4.61 9.88 13.22
CA PRO A 59 -4.21 9.86 14.62
C PRO A 59 -3.09 8.87 14.94
N GLU A 60 -3.00 7.77 14.19
CA GLU A 60 -2.01 6.69 14.35
C GLU A 60 -0.89 6.78 13.30
N THR A 61 -0.69 7.97 12.71
CA THR A 61 0.33 8.22 11.69
C THR A 61 1.26 9.35 12.12
N GLU A 62 2.56 9.11 12.04
CA GLU A 62 3.60 10.00 12.53
C GLU A 62 4.75 10.10 11.51
N VAL A 63 5.11 11.33 11.13
CA VAL A 63 6.32 11.60 10.34
C VAL A 63 7.52 11.65 11.29
N LEU A 64 8.47 10.76 11.07
CA LEU A 64 9.68 10.61 11.88
C LEU A 64 10.76 11.51 11.28
N GLY A 65 11.06 12.63 11.95
CA GLY A 65 12.07 13.59 11.54
C GLY A 65 13.48 12.97 11.41
N GLY A 66 14.34 13.63 10.64
CA GLY A 66 15.65 13.10 10.20
C GLY A 66 16.74 12.95 11.26
N ASP A 67 16.51 13.29 12.53
CA ASP A 67 17.56 13.27 13.56
C ASP A 67 18.03 11.85 13.90
N THR A 68 17.16 10.84 13.75
CA THR A 68 17.55 9.42 13.75
C THR A 68 16.51 8.60 13.00
N PRO A 69 16.72 8.31 11.70
CA PRO A 69 15.78 7.48 10.96
C PRO A 69 15.75 6.06 11.54
N PRO A 70 14.59 5.39 11.50
CA PRO A 70 14.48 3.97 11.80
C PRO A 70 15.51 3.15 11.01
N THR A 71 16.09 2.14 11.66
CA THR A 71 17.12 1.30 11.05
C THR A 71 16.56 0.26 10.08
N ARG A 72 15.23 0.10 10.00
CA ARG A 72 14.59 -0.92 9.17
C ARG A 72 13.14 -0.60 8.83
N GLU A 73 12.77 -0.93 7.59
CA GLU A 73 11.38 -0.98 7.14
C GLU A 73 10.58 -2.08 7.84
N THR A 74 9.34 -1.77 8.22
CA THR A 74 8.38 -2.74 8.75
C THR A 74 7.06 -2.64 8.01
N LEU A 75 6.37 -3.77 7.91
CA LEU A 75 5.01 -3.86 7.41
C LEU A 75 4.35 -5.01 8.14
N ASN A 76 3.21 -4.81 8.76
CA ASN A 76 2.45 -5.83 9.43
C ASN A 76 0.99 -5.70 8.99
N LEU A 77 0.32 -6.82 8.79
CA LEU A 77 -1.12 -6.80 8.54
C LEU A 77 -1.85 -6.82 9.86
N VAL A 78 -2.85 -5.95 9.96
CA VAL A 78 -3.65 -5.75 11.17
C VAL A 78 -5.08 -6.13 10.83
N GLY A 79 -5.60 -7.17 11.50
CA GLY A 79 -6.95 -7.67 11.20
C GLY A 79 -7.10 -8.08 9.72
N ILE A 80 -8.25 -7.71 9.12
CA ILE A 80 -8.58 -8.01 7.72
C ILE A 80 -8.36 -6.75 6.90
N SER A 81 -7.52 -6.82 5.87
CA SER A 81 -7.33 -5.76 4.88
C SER A 81 -6.92 -4.40 5.48
N ALA A 82 -6.09 -4.41 6.53
CA ALA A 82 -5.40 -3.21 7.01
C ALA A 82 -3.94 -3.51 7.31
N ALA A 83 -3.11 -2.47 7.36
CA ALA A 83 -1.68 -2.57 7.60
C ALA A 83 -1.18 -1.48 8.54
N GLU A 84 -0.11 -1.78 9.26
CA GLU A 84 0.72 -0.81 9.95
C GLU A 84 2.17 -1.04 9.58
N GLY A 85 3.00 -0.02 9.69
CA GLY A 85 4.38 -0.16 9.32
C GLY A 85 5.20 1.10 9.48
N CYS A 86 6.43 1.00 9.02
CA CYS A 86 7.36 2.09 9.00
C CYS A 86 8.21 2.02 7.72
N GLY A 87 8.35 3.15 7.05
CA GLY A 87 9.05 3.21 5.78
C GLY A 87 9.38 4.63 5.36
N GLN A 88 10.13 4.74 4.27
CA GLN A 88 10.55 6.03 3.73
C GLN A 88 9.55 6.53 2.68
N ILE A 89 9.25 7.82 2.69
CA ILE A 89 8.43 8.48 1.67
C ILE A 89 9.27 8.60 0.39
N GLU A 90 8.88 7.86 -0.65
CA GLU A 90 9.48 7.94 -1.98
C GLU A 90 8.89 9.10 -2.79
N GLN A 91 7.64 9.45 -2.53
CA GLN A 91 6.93 10.46 -3.30
C GLN A 91 5.77 11.11 -2.53
N VAL A 92 5.55 12.41 -2.75
CA VAL A 92 4.42 13.19 -2.19
C VAL A 92 3.54 13.70 -3.33
N LEU A 93 2.26 13.29 -3.35
CA LEU A 93 1.34 13.49 -4.47
C LEU A 93 -0.04 13.98 -4.01
N GLY A 94 -0.14 15.26 -3.65
CA GLY A 94 -1.39 15.84 -3.15
C GLY A 94 -1.77 15.26 -1.79
N ARG A 95 -2.86 14.50 -1.72
CA ARG A 95 -3.31 13.82 -0.48
C ARG A 95 -2.85 12.36 -0.41
N SER A 96 -1.69 12.07 -0.98
CA SER A 96 -1.13 10.72 -0.96
C SER A 96 0.38 10.76 -0.85
N TRP A 97 0.92 9.81 -0.11
CA TRP A 97 2.33 9.47 -0.09
C TRP A 97 2.53 8.14 -0.78
N VAL A 98 3.65 7.98 -1.47
CA VAL A 98 4.20 6.66 -1.76
C VAL A 98 5.24 6.35 -0.71
N VAL A 99 5.06 5.24 0.00
CA VAL A 99 5.93 4.83 1.10
C VAL A 99 6.54 3.47 0.80
N ARG A 100 7.87 3.38 0.86
CA ARG A 100 8.63 2.13 0.81
C ARG A 100 8.67 1.52 2.21
N ALA A 101 7.82 0.53 2.45
CA ALA A 101 7.76 -0.19 3.72
C ALA A 101 7.69 -1.70 3.42
N ARG A 102 8.84 -2.33 3.13
CA ARG A 102 9.02 -3.69 2.60
C ARG A 102 8.52 -3.88 1.17
N LEU A 103 7.47 -3.19 0.79
CA LEU A 103 6.93 -3.03 -0.55
C LEU A 103 6.41 -1.59 -0.72
N PRO A 104 6.23 -1.10 -1.97
CA PRO A 104 5.71 0.24 -2.18
C PRO A 104 4.20 0.28 -1.92
N LEU A 105 3.80 1.23 -1.06
CA LEU A 105 2.42 1.47 -0.67
C LEU A 105 2.01 2.88 -1.07
N VAL A 106 0.83 3.03 -1.67
CA VAL A 106 0.20 4.34 -1.85
C VAL A 106 -0.69 4.62 -0.65
N LEU A 107 -0.24 5.47 0.27
CA LEU A 107 -0.96 5.82 1.49
C LEU A 107 -1.68 7.16 1.29
N SER A 108 -3.01 7.15 1.35
CA SER A 108 -3.86 8.31 1.09
C SER A 108 -4.62 8.74 2.34
N ALA A 109 -5.09 9.99 2.39
CA ALA A 109 -6.00 10.44 3.46
C ALA A 109 -7.14 11.30 2.89
N TYR A 110 -8.30 11.30 3.56
CA TYR A 110 -9.41 12.20 3.23
C TYR A 110 -9.14 13.64 3.68
N SER A 111 -8.38 13.80 4.76
CA SER A 111 -7.93 15.09 5.28
C SER A 111 -6.53 15.43 4.76
N PRO A 112 -6.07 16.69 4.91
CA PRO A 112 -4.68 17.04 4.64
C PRO A 112 -3.71 16.11 5.40
N LEU A 113 -2.66 15.68 4.71
CA LEU A 113 -1.60 14.90 5.34
C LEU A 113 -0.71 15.82 6.19
N PRO A 114 -0.07 15.30 7.24
CA PRO A 114 1.01 16.00 7.93
C PRO A 114 2.05 16.51 6.91
N PRO A 115 2.74 17.64 7.17
CA PRO A 115 3.85 18.05 6.34
C PRO A 115 4.93 16.96 6.33
N ALA A 116 5.36 16.57 5.14
CA ALA A 116 6.45 15.61 4.92
C ALA A 116 7.08 15.86 3.55
N GLN A 117 8.33 15.45 3.39
CA GLN A 117 9.09 15.51 2.14
C GLN A 117 9.58 14.12 1.74
N VAL A 118 9.97 14.00 0.47
CA VAL A 118 10.66 12.79 -0.02
C VAL A 118 11.91 12.56 0.83
N GLY A 119 12.11 11.32 1.25
CA GLY A 119 13.21 10.92 2.12
C GLY A 119 12.87 10.88 3.61
N ASP A 120 11.79 11.54 4.05
CA ASP A 120 11.31 11.42 5.43
C ASP A 120 10.84 9.99 5.71
N TRP A 121 10.99 9.56 6.96
CA TRP A 121 10.40 8.33 7.43
C TRP A 121 9.02 8.58 7.99
N VAL A 122 8.13 7.60 7.85
CA VAL A 122 6.78 7.65 8.41
C VAL A 122 6.48 6.34 9.11
N ARG A 123 5.94 6.43 10.32
CA ARG A 123 5.21 5.35 10.97
C ARG A 123 3.74 5.55 10.65
N PHE A 124 3.08 4.50 10.18
CA PHE A 124 1.70 4.60 9.72
C PHE A 124 0.85 3.43 10.19
N ARG A 125 -0.45 3.67 10.21
CA ARG A 125 -1.51 2.68 10.28
C ARG A 125 -2.55 3.00 9.22
N THR A 126 -3.16 1.98 8.62
CA THR A 126 -4.25 2.15 7.66
C THR A 126 -5.58 1.70 8.26
N LEU A 127 -6.66 2.34 7.83
CA LEU A 127 -8.01 1.84 7.99
C LEU A 127 -8.27 0.76 6.92
N PRO A 128 -9.09 -0.26 7.22
CA PRO A 128 -9.56 -1.19 6.20
C PRO A 128 -10.62 -0.54 5.30
N PRO A 129 -10.76 -0.99 4.03
CA PRO A 129 -9.92 -1.98 3.36
C PRO A 129 -8.68 -1.36 2.69
N LEU A 130 -7.65 -2.17 2.52
CA LEU A 130 -6.61 -1.96 1.52
C LEU A 130 -7.20 -2.24 0.14
N HIS A 131 -6.85 -1.40 -0.83
CA HIS A 131 -7.28 -1.52 -2.22
C HIS A 131 -6.13 -2.02 -3.10
N GLY A 132 -6.48 -2.85 -4.08
CA GLY A 132 -5.58 -3.32 -5.12
C GLY A 132 -5.95 -2.74 -6.47
N PHE A 133 -4.96 -2.23 -7.20
CA PHE A 133 -5.10 -1.88 -8.61
C PHE A 133 -4.05 -2.67 -9.42
N ILE A 134 -4.51 -3.68 -10.15
CA ILE A 134 -3.65 -4.57 -10.94
C ILE A 134 -3.24 -3.87 -12.23
N LEU A 135 -1.94 -3.78 -12.49
CA LEU A 135 -1.49 -3.28 -13.78
C LEU A 135 -1.66 -4.37 -14.84
N THR A 136 -2.54 -4.11 -15.80
CA THR A 136 -2.60 -4.86 -17.06
C THR A 136 -1.51 -4.34 -17.98
N GLY A 137 -0.64 -5.24 -18.44
CA GLY A 137 0.35 -4.94 -19.50
C GLY A 137 -0.32 -4.64 -20.84
#